data_AF-A0A919BC09-F1
#
_entry.id   AF-A0A919BC09-F1
#
_cell.length_a   1.000
_cell.length_b   1.000
_cell.length_c   1.000
_cell.angle_alpha   90.00
_cell.angle_beta   90.00
_cell.angle_gamma   90.00
#
_symmetry.space_group_name_H-M   'P 1'
#
loop_
_entity.id
_entity.type
_entity.pdbx_description
1 polymer ?
#
loop_
_entity_poly.entity_id
_entity_poly.type
_entity_poly.pdbx_seq_one_letter_code
_entity_poly.pdbx_strand_id
1 'polypeptide(L)'
;MLTYDEIQQVDALSKDIASAIEIESYDLASNLLTKRLAILKIIDVKVKEDNLSGDSLTAYHDFLRSIQVFDLPLMQVATNARQNHLEKSSKQAKRKVAINAYKSHI
;
A
#
# COMPACT_ATOMS: atom_id res chain seq x y z
N MET A 1 -23.56 13.47 2.14
CA MET A 1 -22.50 14.39 2.60
C MET A 1 -21.30 13.56 3.06
N LEU A 2 -20.09 13.81 2.53
CA LEU A 2 -18.84 13.20 3.01
C LEU A 2 -18.73 13.36 4.54
N THR A 3 -18.73 12.25 5.27
CA THR A 3 -18.57 12.32 6.72
C THR A 3 -17.09 12.45 7.06
N TYR A 4 -16.75 13.45 7.88
CA TYR A 4 -15.39 13.73 8.36
C TYR A 4 -14.72 12.48 8.96
N ASP A 5 -15.53 11.59 9.56
CA ASP A 5 -15.10 10.32 10.16
C ASP A 5 -14.42 9.36 9.18
N GLU A 6 -14.87 9.30 7.92
CA GLU A 6 -14.33 8.34 6.94
C GLU A 6 -12.97 8.82 6.41
N ILE A 7 -12.81 10.14 6.26
CA ILE A 7 -11.53 10.77 5.93
C ILE A 7 -10.53 10.53 7.06
N GLN A 8 -10.93 10.75 8.31
CA GLN A 8 -10.07 10.49 9.47
C GLN A 8 -9.66 9.02 9.58
N GLN A 9 -10.57 8.09 9.28
CA GLN A 9 -10.24 6.67 9.25
C GLN A 9 -9.23 6.34 8.15
N VAL A 10 -9.37 6.93 6.96
CA VAL A 10 -8.38 6.76 5.88
C VAL A 10 -7.02 7.32 6.30
N ASP A 11 -6.97 8.47 6.96
CA ASP A 11 -5.71 9.05 7.44
C ASP A 11 -5.05 8.20 8.54
N ALA A 12 -5.83 7.67 9.47
CA ALA A 12 -5.34 6.76 10.51
C ALA A 12 -4.76 5.49 9.89
N LEU A 13 -5.52 4.84 9.00
CA LEU A 13 -5.07 3.65 8.29
C LEU A 13 -3.84 3.92 7.43
N SER A 14 -3.74 5.11 6.84
CA SER A 14 -2.56 5.52 6.09
C SER A 14 -1.32 5.44 6.99
N LYS A 15 -1.35 6.11 8.15
CA LYS A 15 -0.25 6.06 9.13
C LYS A 15 0.09 4.63 9.57
N ASP A 16 -0.92 3.82 9.88
CA ASP A 16 -0.71 2.43 10.30
C ASP A 16 -0.06 1.58 9.19
N ILE A 17 -0.43 1.81 7.92
CA ILE A 17 0.20 1.14 6.76
C ILE A 17 1.67 1.55 6.65
N ALA A 18 2.00 2.84 6.78
CA ALA A 18 3.39 3.29 6.76
C ALA A 18 4.20 2.61 7.87
N SER A 19 3.69 2.61 9.11
CA SER A 19 4.36 1.94 10.22
C SER A 19 4.52 0.44 9.99
N ALA A 20 3.52 -0.24 9.44
CA ALA A 20 3.61 -1.67 9.10
C ALA A 20 4.67 -1.95 8.02
N ILE A 21 4.82 -1.06 7.04
CA ILE A 21 5.86 -1.15 6.00
C ILE A 21 7.26 -0.91 6.61
N GLU A 22 7.40 0.07 7.50
CA GLU A 22 8.67 0.40 8.17
C GLU A 22 9.21 -0.78 8.99
N ILE A 23 8.33 -1.53 9.66
CA ILE A 23 8.69 -2.74 10.42
C ILE A 23 8.71 -4.02 9.56
N GLU A 24 8.64 -3.89 8.23
CA GLU A 24 8.61 -4.99 7.26
C GLU A 24 7.46 -6.01 7.49
N SER A 25 6.39 -5.61 8.17
CA SER A 25 5.20 -6.44 8.40
C SER A 25 4.23 -6.34 7.20
N TYR A 26 4.60 -6.96 6.09
CA TYR A 26 3.86 -6.86 4.83
C TYR A 26 2.46 -7.48 4.87
N ASP A 27 2.25 -8.54 5.66
CA ASP A 27 0.92 -9.13 5.85
C ASP A 27 -0.02 -8.16 6.59
N LEU A 28 0.49 -7.48 7.62
CA LEU A 28 -0.27 -6.45 8.34
C LEU A 28 -0.57 -5.27 7.41
N ALA A 29 0.43 -4.79 6.67
CA ALA A 29 0.25 -3.72 5.68
C ALA A 29 -0.81 -4.08 4.64
N SER A 30 -0.83 -5.32 4.14
CA SER A 30 -1.83 -5.82 3.19
C SER A 30 -3.25 -5.81 3.77
N ASN A 31 -3.40 -6.28 5.01
CA ASN A 31 -4.68 -6.28 5.72
C ASN A 31 -5.21 -4.85 5.96
N LEU A 32 -4.33 -3.94 6.37
CA LEU A 32 -4.69 -2.53 6.59
C LEU A 32 -5.05 -1.83 5.27
N LEU A 33 -4.32 -2.10 4.20
CA LEU A 33 -4.63 -1.59 2.86
C LEU A 33 -6.01 -2.03 2.40
N THR A 34 -6.36 -3.31 2.62
CA THR A 34 -7.69 -3.84 2.28
C THR A 34 -8.81 -3.07 2.99
N LYS A 35 -8.62 -2.77 4.29
CA LYS A 35 -9.57 -1.95 5.06
C LYS A 35 -9.67 -0.53 4.50
N ARG A 36 -8.53 0.11 4.21
CA ARG A 36 -8.48 1.47 3.65
C ARG A 36 -9.21 1.53 2.30
N LEU A 37 -9.00 0.55 1.43
CA LEU A 37 -9.67 0.45 0.13
C LEU A 37 -11.19 0.26 0.26
N ALA A 38 -11.66 -0.48 1.26
CA ALA A 38 -13.09 -0.62 1.50
C ALA A 38 -13.74 0.73 1.86
N ILE A 39 -13.08 1.53 2.70
CA ILE A 39 -13.57 2.87 3.07
C ILE A 39 -13.54 3.82 1.88
N LEU A 40 -12.45 3.82 1.09
CA LEU A 40 -12.36 4.63 -0.12
C LEU A 40 -13.48 4.31 -1.13
N LYS A 41 -13.89 3.04 -1.25
CA LYS A 41 -15.04 2.66 -2.07
C LYS A 41 -16.35 3.24 -1.55
N ILE A 42 -16.56 3.26 -0.23
CA ILE A 42 -17.74 3.87 0.38
C ILE A 42 -17.77 5.37 0.08
N ILE A 43 -16.63 6.05 0.24
CA ILE A 43 -16.48 7.47 -0.08
C ILE A 43 -16.80 7.74 -1.56
N ASP A 44 -16.24 6.96 -2.48
CA ASP A 44 -16.46 7.12 -3.92
C ASP A 44 -17.94 6.96 -4.31
N VAL A 45 -18.65 6.00 -3.71
CA VAL A 45 -20.11 5.85 -3.92
C VAL A 45 -20.87 7.09 -3.43
N LYS A 46 -20.60 7.55 -2.21
CA LYS A 46 -21.27 8.72 -1.64
C LYS A 46 -21.05 9.98 -2.47
N VAL A 47 -19.81 10.21 -2.92
CA VAL A 47 -19.45 11.37 -3.74
C VAL A 47 -20.21 11.37 -5.07
N LYS A 48 -20.36 10.20 -5.69
CA LYS A 48 -21.13 10.03 -6.93
C LYS A 48 -22.62 10.29 -6.74
N GLU A 49 -23.17 9.93 -5.59
CA GLU A 49 -24.58 10.15 -5.26
C GLU A 49 -24.87 11.61 -4.87
N ASP A 50 -23.94 12.26 -4.16
CA ASP A 50 -24.13 13.58 -3.57
C ASP A 50 -24.05 14.75 -4.59
N ASN A 51 -23.66 14.52 -5.85
CA ASN A 51 -23.44 15.56 -6.87
C ASN A 51 -22.68 16.78 -6.31
N LEU A 52 -21.49 16.53 -5.73
CA LEU A 52 -20.71 17.56 -5.04
C LEU A 52 -20.44 18.78 -5.92
N SER A 53 -20.54 19.96 -5.31
CA SER A 53 -20.22 21.23 -5.94
C SER A 53 -19.56 22.19 -4.95
N GLY A 54 -18.92 23.24 -5.47
CA GLY A 54 -18.26 24.26 -4.65
C GLY A 54 -17.23 23.69 -3.68
N ASP A 55 -17.28 24.14 -2.44
CA ASP A 55 -16.29 23.82 -1.40
C ASP A 55 -16.19 22.32 -1.10
N SER A 56 -17.29 21.57 -1.22
CA SER A 56 -17.29 20.12 -0.96
C SER A 56 -16.53 19.35 -2.05
N LEU A 57 -16.60 19.81 -3.30
CA LEU A 57 -15.84 19.21 -4.40
C LEU A 57 -14.34 19.53 -4.25
N THR A 58 -14.01 20.75 -3.86
CA THR A 58 -12.62 21.16 -3.56
C THR A 58 -12.03 20.31 -2.43
N ALA A 59 -12.76 20.16 -1.31
CA ALA A 59 -12.31 19.35 -0.19
C ALA A 59 -12.10 17.88 -0.57
N TYR A 60 -12.96 17.32 -1.42
CA TYR A 60 -12.79 15.97 -1.95
C TYR A 60 -11.53 15.86 -2.83
N HIS A 61 -11.26 16.84 -3.69
CA HIS A 61 -10.04 16.85 -4.50
C HIS A 61 -8.77 16.98 -3.66
N ASP A 62 -8.79 17.81 -2.62
CA ASP A 62 -7.66 17.93 -1.70
C ASP A 62 -7.43 16.62 -0.92
N PHE A 63 -8.50 15.92 -0.54
CA PHE A 63 -8.42 14.59 0.04
C PHE A 63 -7.83 13.55 -0.94
N LEU A 64 -8.26 13.53 -2.20
CA LEU A 64 -7.65 12.64 -3.20
C LEU A 64 -6.17 12.95 -3.41
N ARG A 65 -5.79 14.24 -3.38
CA ARG A 65 -4.39 14.65 -3.46
C ARG A 65 -3.60 14.18 -2.23
N SER A 66 -4.15 14.25 -1.03
CA SER A 66 -3.46 13.77 0.18
C SER A 66 -3.17 12.27 0.12
N ILE A 67 -4.12 11.47 -0.38
CA ILE A 67 -3.93 10.04 -0.63
C ILE A 67 -2.77 9.81 -1.58
N GLN A 68 -2.73 10.52 -2.71
CA GLN A 68 -1.67 10.36 -3.70
C GLN A 68 -0.28 10.71 -3.12
N VAL A 69 -0.19 11.83 -2.39
CA VAL A 69 1.05 12.28 -1.75
C VAL A 69 1.54 11.24 -0.74
N PHE A 70 0.62 10.60 -0.02
CA PHE A 70 0.94 9.57 0.96
C PHE A 70 1.38 8.24 0.32
N ASP A 71 0.69 7.80 -0.73
CA ASP A 71 0.87 6.45 -1.29
C ASP A 71 2.15 6.35 -2.15
N LEU A 72 2.52 7.42 -2.85
CA LEU A 72 3.66 7.41 -3.78
C LEU A 72 4.99 6.96 -3.14
N PRO A 73 5.43 7.52 -1.99
CA PRO A 73 6.64 7.05 -1.32
C PRO A 73 6.56 5.59 -0.87
N LEU A 74 5.40 5.17 -0.34
CA LEU A 74 5.21 3.81 0.16
C LEU A 74 5.26 2.78 -0.96
N MET A 75 4.72 3.11 -2.13
CA MET A 75 4.83 2.27 -3.33
C MET A 75 6.29 2.08 -3.75
N GLN A 76 7.11 3.11 -3.65
CA GLN A 76 8.54 2.99 -3.94
C GLN A 76 9.24 2.05 -2.95
N VAL A 77 8.93 2.18 -1.65
CA VAL A 77 9.46 1.29 -0.60
C VAL A 77 9.06 -0.16 -0.85
N ALA A 78 7.78 -0.42 -1.12
CA ALA A 78 7.27 -1.75 -1.42
C ALA A 78 7.91 -2.35 -2.69
N THR A 79 8.12 -1.53 -3.73
CA THR A 79 8.78 -1.95 -4.98
C THR A 79 10.23 -2.35 -4.71
N ASN A 80 10.97 -1.54 -3.95
CA ASN A 80 12.35 -1.83 -3.57
C ASN A 80 12.44 -3.11 -2.72
N ALA A 81 11.53 -3.30 -1.76
CA ALA A 81 11.46 -4.50 -0.93
C ALA A 81 11.24 -5.76 -1.78
N ARG A 82 10.30 -5.69 -2.75
CA ARG A 82 10.05 -6.78 -3.71
C ARG A 82 11.28 -7.09 -4.55
N GLN A 83 11.96 -6.08 -5.09
CA GLN A 83 13.16 -6.26 -5.89
C GLN A 83 14.28 -6.94 -5.08
N ASN A 84 14.52 -6.49 -3.86
CA ASN A 84 15.49 -7.08 -2.94
C ASN A 84 15.17 -8.55 -2.62
N HIS A 85 13.89 -8.89 -2.43
CA HIS A 85 13.47 -10.27 -2.22
C HIS A 85 13.73 -11.16 -3.45
N LEU A 86 13.43 -10.68 -4.65
CA LEU A 86 13.70 -11.40 -5.90
C LEU A 86 15.19 -11.64 -6.11
N GLU A 87 16.03 -10.65 -5.82
CA GLU A 87 17.48 -10.79 -5.91
C GLU A 87 18.05 -11.78 -4.89
N LYS A 88 17.57 -11.76 -3.65
CA LYS A 88 17.95 -12.76 -2.62
C LYS A 88 17.54 -14.16 -3.05
N SER A 89 16.32 -14.34 -3.56
CA SER A 89 15.82 -15.62 -4.05
C SER A 89 16.65 -16.15 -5.23
N SER A 90 17.01 -15.27 -6.18
CA SER A 90 17.89 -15.61 -7.31
C SER A 90 19.28 -16.05 -6.85
N LYS A 91 19.88 -15.35 -5.89
CA LYS A 91 21.17 -15.73 -5.27
C LYS A 91 21.08 -17.10 -4.58
N GLN A 92 19.99 -17.35 -3.86
CA GLN A 92 19.77 -18.63 -3.17
C GLN A 92 19.56 -19.80 -4.15
N ALA A 93 18.84 -19.58 -5.25
CA ALA A 93 18.67 -20.57 -6.32
C ALA A 93 20.02 -20.93 -6.97
N LYS A 94 20.85 -19.92 -7.31
CA LYS A 94 22.20 -20.13 -7.85
C LYS A 94 23.09 -20.92 -6.88
N ARG A 95 23.02 -20.61 -5.58
CA ARG A 95 23.76 -21.36 -4.54
C ARG A 95 23.31 -22.82 -4.46
N LYS A 96 22.01 -23.10 -4.54
CA LYS A 96 21.47 -24.47 -4.53
C LYS A 96 21.92 -25.27 -5.75
N VAL A 97 21.94 -24.65 -6.93
CA VAL A 97 22.45 -25.28 -8.17
C VAL A 97 23.95 -25.60 -8.05
N ALA A 98 24.76 -24.66 -7.55
CA ALA A 98 26.19 -24.89 -7.36
C ALA A 98 26.49 -26.03 -6.36
N ILE A 99 25.75 -26.11 -5.24
CA ILE A 99 25.88 -27.20 -4.27
C ILE A 99 25.48 -28.54 -4.89
N ASN A 100 24.41 -28.59 -5.67
CA ASN A 100 23.96 -29.82 -6.33
C ASN A 100 24.96 -30.29 -7.39
N ALA A 101 25.50 -29.38 -8.20
CA ALA A 101 26.53 -29.71 -9.19
C ALA A 101 27.81 -30.26 -8.54
N TYR A 102 28.24 -29.68 -7.41
CA TYR A 102 29.38 -30.20 -6.65
C TYR A 102 29.12 -31.62 -6.11
N LYS A 103 27.91 -31.88 -5.59
CA LYS A 103 27.50 -33.22 -5.11
C LYS A 103 27.38 -34.27 -6.20
N SER A 104 27.15 -33.90 -7.46
CA SER A 104 27.07 -34.85 -8.58
C SER A 104 28.42 -35.17 -9.23
N HIS A 105 29.50 -34.48 -8.81
CA HIS A 105 30.86 -34.67 -9.32
C HIS A 105 31.81 -35.33 -8.28
N ILE A 106 31.25 -35.77 -7.15
CA ILE A 106 31.90 -36.64 -6.15
C ILE A 106 31.14 -37.96 -6.15
#